data_AF-A0A414UIL5-F1
#
_entry.id   AF-A0A414UIL5-F1
#
_cell.length_a   1.000
_cell.length_b   1.000
_cell.length_c   1.000
_cell.angle_alpha   90.00
_cell.angle_beta   90.00
_cell.angle_gamma   90.00
#
_symmetry.space_group_name_H-M   'P 1'
#
loop_
_entity.id
_entity.type
_entity.pdbx_description
1 polymer ?
#
loop_
_entity_poly.entity_id
_entity_poly.type
_entity_poly.pdbx_seq_one_letter_code
_entity_poly.pdbx_strand_id
1 'polypeptide(L)'
;MTEIELYNKLQNVEGRLKMMDSQILELRKKQNGIMNDFLSLLPFQEGDKVKDKNGNIFIIERLKRAMSLGKNEIKVHFFIRKIKKNGEPYKDVNQAWGIDYFSLEKVVE
;
A
#
# COMPACT_ATOMS: atom_id res chain seq x y z
N MET A 1 -1.20 -50.91 5.39
CA MET A 1 -0.27 -49.76 5.38
C MET A 1 0.43 -49.76 6.72
N THR A 2 1.76 -49.79 6.74
CA THR A 2 2.55 -49.87 7.99
C THR A 2 2.76 -48.48 8.60
N GLU A 3 3.12 -48.41 9.88
CA GLU A 3 3.47 -47.14 10.54
C GLU A 3 4.63 -46.42 9.83
N ILE A 4 5.61 -47.16 9.33
CA ILE A 4 6.75 -46.63 8.57
C ILE A 4 6.28 -45.99 7.25
N GLU A 5 5.34 -46.61 6.56
CA GLU A 5 4.75 -46.04 5.34
C GLU A 5 3.96 -44.76 5.62
N LEU A 6 3.24 -44.70 6.75
CA LEU A 6 2.51 -43.51 7.19
C LEU A 6 3.47 -42.37 7.57
N TYR A 7 4.52 -42.67 8.32
CA TYR A 7 5.55 -41.70 8.71
C TYR A 7 6.25 -41.09 7.49
N ASN A 8 6.64 -41.92 6.52
CA ASN A 8 7.27 -41.44 5.29
C ASN A 8 6.34 -40.55 4.46
N LYS A 9 5.03 -40.89 4.41
CA LYS A 9 4.02 -40.03 3.76
C LYS A 9 3.90 -38.69 4.46
N LEU A 10 3.87 -38.66 5.79
CA LEU A 10 3.80 -37.43 6.57
C LEU A 10 5.01 -36.53 6.32
N GLN A 11 6.23 -37.08 6.38
CA GLN A 11 7.46 -36.33 6.10
C GLN A 11 7.48 -35.74 4.68
N ASN A 12 6.98 -36.47 3.69
CA ASN A 12 6.85 -35.96 2.32
C ASN A 12 5.87 -34.78 2.24
N VAL A 13 4.71 -34.89 2.90
CA VAL A 13 3.72 -33.81 2.95
C VAL A 13 4.29 -32.57 3.65
N GLU A 14 4.96 -32.74 4.79
CA GLU A 14 5.63 -31.64 5.51
C GLU A 14 6.68 -30.94 4.65
N GLY A 15 7.49 -31.71 3.92
CA GLY A 15 8.47 -31.17 2.98
C GLY A 15 7.82 -30.31 1.89
N ARG A 16 6.72 -30.81 1.28
CA ARG A 16 5.96 -30.05 0.26
C ARG A 16 5.34 -28.77 0.82
N LEU A 17 4.80 -28.80 2.03
CA LEU A 17 4.24 -27.61 2.69
C LEU A 17 5.31 -26.52 2.88
N LYS A 18 6.49 -26.89 3.40
CA LYS A 18 7.61 -25.95 3.57
C LYS A 18 8.04 -25.32 2.25
N MET A 19 8.06 -26.08 1.17
CA MET A 19 8.37 -25.56 -0.17
C MET A 19 7.30 -24.56 -0.65
N MET A 20 6.02 -24.87 -0.46
CA MET A 20 4.92 -23.96 -0.81
C MET A 20 4.97 -22.66 0.00
N ASP A 21 5.26 -22.74 1.30
CA ASP A 21 5.40 -21.56 2.17
C ASP A 21 6.54 -20.64 1.69
N SER A 22 7.66 -21.22 1.27
CA SER A 22 8.78 -20.47 0.69
C SER A 22 8.39 -19.76 -0.60
N GLN A 23 7.67 -20.45 -1.49
CA GLN A 23 7.17 -19.86 -2.74
C GLN A 23 6.17 -18.73 -2.49
N ILE A 24 5.25 -18.89 -1.53
CA ILE A 24 4.32 -17.83 -1.13
C ILE A 24 5.07 -16.60 -0.62
N LEU A 25 6.13 -16.80 0.19
CA LEU A 25 6.95 -15.70 0.69
C LEU A 25 7.64 -14.94 -0.46
N GLU A 26 8.23 -15.65 -1.42
CA GLU A 26 8.84 -15.01 -2.60
C GLU A 26 7.83 -14.22 -3.43
N LEU A 27 6.64 -14.79 -3.67
CA LEU A 27 5.57 -14.11 -4.39
C LEU A 27 5.13 -12.83 -3.68
N ARG A 28 5.00 -12.86 -2.35
CA ARG A 28 4.66 -11.66 -1.55
C ARG A 28 5.74 -10.59 -1.65
N LYS A 29 7.03 -10.96 -1.63
CA LYS A 29 8.13 -10.01 -1.82
C LYS A 29 8.09 -9.37 -3.21
N LYS A 30 7.90 -10.18 -4.26
CA LYS A 30 7.76 -9.68 -5.64
C LYS A 30 6.56 -8.75 -5.78
N GLN A 31 5.41 -9.13 -5.23
CA GLN A 31 4.21 -8.30 -5.22
C GLN A 31 4.44 -6.95 -4.53
N ASN A 32 5.08 -6.96 -3.35
CA ASN A 32 5.40 -5.73 -2.62
C ASN A 32 6.40 -4.84 -3.39
N GLY A 33 7.39 -5.44 -4.06
CA GLY A 33 8.31 -4.73 -4.95
C GLY A 33 7.56 -4.01 -6.06
N ILE A 34 6.74 -4.75 -6.83
CA ILE A 34 5.92 -4.18 -7.91
C ILE A 34 4.98 -3.07 -7.39
N MET A 35 4.37 -3.26 -6.22
CA MET A 35 3.53 -2.24 -5.60
C MET A 35 4.32 -0.97 -5.28
N ASN A 36 5.51 -1.10 -4.70
CA ASN A 36 6.36 0.05 -4.37
C ASN A 36 6.83 0.77 -5.63
N ASP A 37 7.24 0.03 -6.66
CA ASP A 37 7.62 0.58 -7.97
C ASP A 37 6.45 1.37 -8.55
N PHE A 38 5.23 0.80 -8.55
CA PHE A 38 4.04 1.51 -9.00
C PHE A 38 3.76 2.79 -8.19
N LEU A 39 3.80 2.71 -6.85
CA LEU A 39 3.54 3.88 -5.99
C LEU A 39 4.55 5.01 -6.23
N SER A 40 5.81 4.69 -6.52
CA SER A 40 6.85 5.69 -6.81
C SER A 40 6.62 6.47 -8.10
N LEU A 41 5.78 5.94 -9.01
CA LEU A 41 5.40 6.59 -10.26
C LEU A 41 4.18 7.52 -10.10
N LEU A 42 3.55 7.55 -8.92
CA LEU A 42 2.39 8.40 -8.69
C LEU A 42 2.79 9.89 -8.60
N PRO A 43 1.90 10.82 -9.00
CA PRO A 43 2.20 12.25 -9.10
C PRO A 43 2.58 12.94 -7.78
N PHE A 44 2.11 12.42 -6.64
CA PHE A 44 2.38 12.97 -5.30
C PHE A 44 3.02 11.93 -4.39
N GLN A 45 4.13 12.27 -3.78
CA GLN A 45 4.93 11.40 -2.93
C GLN A 45 4.87 11.85 -1.46
N GLU A 46 5.43 11.02 -0.57
CA GLU A 46 5.58 11.38 0.84
C GLU A 46 6.32 12.72 0.99
N GLY A 47 5.77 13.60 1.82
CA GLY A 47 6.26 14.97 2.03
C GLY A 47 5.61 16.03 1.15
N ASP A 48 4.95 15.65 0.05
CA ASP A 48 4.30 16.64 -0.83
C ASP A 48 3.15 17.37 -0.11
N LYS A 49 3.13 18.70 -0.27
CA LYS A 49 1.99 19.54 0.11
C LYS A 49 0.96 19.57 -1.02
N VAL A 50 -0.26 19.16 -0.71
CA VAL A 50 -1.36 19.04 -1.66
C VAL A 50 -2.59 19.76 -1.15
N LYS A 51 -3.48 20.13 -2.08
CA LYS A 51 -4.74 20.81 -1.80
C LYS A 51 -5.91 20.01 -2.39
N ASP A 52 -7.01 19.92 -1.65
CA ASP A 52 -8.26 19.36 -2.17
C ASP A 52 -9.11 20.43 -2.89
N LYS A 53 -10.18 19.98 -3.57
CA LYS A 53 -11.14 20.86 -4.24
C LYS A 53 -11.81 21.92 -3.32
N ASN A 54 -11.82 21.69 -2.00
CA ASN A 54 -12.40 22.62 -1.02
C ASN A 54 -11.35 23.61 -0.47
N GLY A 55 -10.10 23.51 -0.91
CA GLY A 55 -8.99 24.31 -0.45
C GLY A 55 -8.38 23.91 0.88
N ASN A 56 -8.70 22.72 1.40
CA ASN A 56 -7.96 22.16 2.53
C ASN A 56 -6.57 21.73 2.04
N ILE A 57 -5.55 22.09 2.80
CA ILE A 57 -4.16 21.73 2.52
C ILE A 57 -3.76 20.54 3.41
N PHE A 58 -2.98 19.63 2.84
CA PHE A 58 -2.48 18.43 3.49
C PHE A 58 -1.02 18.18 3.13
N ILE A 59 -0.32 17.43 3.98
CA ILE A 59 0.94 16.76 3.66
C ILE A 59 0.62 15.30 3.38
N ILE A 60 1.14 14.75 2.28
CA ILE A 60 1.12 13.30 2.05
C ILE A 60 2.11 12.66 3.02
N GLU A 61 1.60 11.88 3.97
CA GLU A 61 2.44 11.23 4.99
C GLU A 61 2.98 9.89 4.52
N ARG A 62 2.17 9.13 3.77
CA ARG A 62 2.58 7.82 3.26
C ARG A 62 1.62 7.31 2.19
N LEU A 63 2.16 6.79 1.10
CA LEU A 63 1.43 5.95 0.16
C LEU A 63 1.39 4.50 0.68
N LYS A 64 0.19 3.93 0.86
CA LYS A 64 0.02 2.59 1.47
C LYS A 64 -0.10 1.49 0.43
N ARG A 65 -0.94 1.69 -0.59
CA ARG A 65 -1.14 0.77 -1.72
C ARG A 65 -2.02 1.41 -2.78
N ALA A 66 -1.97 0.90 -4.01
CA ALA A 66 -2.96 1.15 -5.04
C ALA A 66 -3.77 -0.13 -5.31
N MET A 67 -5.05 0.02 -5.65
CA MET A 67 -5.90 -1.09 -6.03
C MET A 67 -6.58 -0.77 -7.36
N SER A 68 -6.47 -1.67 -8.33
CA SER A 68 -7.28 -1.59 -9.55
C SER A 68 -8.71 -2.02 -9.25
N LEU A 69 -9.68 -1.22 -9.68
CA LEU A 69 -11.12 -1.52 -9.54
C LEU A 69 -11.75 -2.03 -10.84
N GLY A 70 -11.00 -2.08 -11.94
CA GLY A 70 -11.51 -2.51 -13.25
C GLY A 70 -10.84 -1.78 -14.41
N LYS A 71 -11.58 -1.63 -15.52
CA LYS A 71 -11.07 -0.97 -16.74
C LYS A 71 -10.78 0.51 -16.47
N ASN A 72 -9.52 0.78 -16.11
CA ASN A 72 -8.89 2.10 -15.96
C ASN A 72 -9.17 2.87 -14.67
N GLU A 73 -9.70 2.21 -13.63
CA GLU A 73 -9.89 2.85 -12.33
C GLU A 73 -8.86 2.32 -11.32
N ILE A 74 -8.11 3.25 -10.73
CA ILE A 74 -7.12 2.96 -9.68
C ILE A 74 -7.50 3.76 -8.45
N LYS A 75 -7.68 3.06 -7.33
CA LYS A 75 -7.88 3.67 -6.02
C LYS A 75 -6.59 3.63 -5.22
N VAL A 76 -6.05 4.80 -4.89
CA VAL A 76 -4.85 4.93 -4.05
C VAL A 76 -5.27 5.05 -2.59
N HIS A 77 -4.70 4.21 -1.73
CA HIS A 77 -4.83 4.31 -0.29
C HIS A 77 -3.58 4.99 0.25
N PHE A 78 -3.77 6.11 0.94
CA PHE A 78 -2.69 6.94 1.46
C PHE A 78 -3.09 7.60 2.77
N PHE A 79 -2.08 8.02 3.52
CA PHE A 79 -2.20 8.78 4.75
C PHE A 79 -1.85 10.24 4.50
N ILE A 80 -2.59 11.12 5.17
CA ILE A 80 -2.41 12.56 5.09
C ILE A 80 -2.43 13.18 6.47
N ARG A 81 -1.72 14.30 6.58
CA ARG A 81 -1.78 15.19 7.74
C ARG A 81 -2.32 16.53 7.29
N LYS A 82 -3.42 16.98 7.90
CA LYS A 82 -4.01 18.27 7.57
C LYS A 82 -3.08 19.40 8.00
N ILE A 83 -3.04 20.48 7.23
CA ILE A 83 -2.38 21.74 7.59
C ILE A 83 -3.44 22.75 8.00
N LYS A 84 -3.19 23.46 9.10
CA LYS A 84 -4.06 24.52 9.62
C LYS A 84 -3.89 25.80 8.79
N LYS A 85 -4.83 26.74 8.93
CA LYS A 85 -4.76 28.05 8.25
C LYS A 85 -3.51 28.86 8.61
N ASN A 86 -2.92 28.64 9.78
CA ASN A 86 -1.69 29.29 10.22
C ASN A 86 -0.40 28.58 9.72
N GLY A 87 -0.52 27.59 8.81
CA GLY A 87 0.62 26.86 8.25
C GLY A 87 1.11 25.67 9.09
N GLU A 88 0.66 25.55 10.34
CA GLU A 88 1.07 24.45 11.23
C GLU A 88 0.34 23.13 10.90
N PRO A 89 1.03 21.99 10.86
CA PRO A 89 0.38 20.70 10.69
C PRO A 89 -0.41 20.30 11.96
N TYR A 90 -1.49 19.53 11.78
CA TYR A 90 -2.13 18.82 12.89
C TYR A 90 -1.23 17.69 13.39
N LYS A 91 -1.34 17.30 14.67
CA LYS A 91 -0.53 16.19 15.22
C LYS A 91 -0.93 14.84 14.63
N ASP A 92 -2.21 14.65 14.36
CA ASP A 92 -2.75 13.36 13.98
C ASP A 92 -2.64 13.11 12.47
N VAL A 93 -2.12 11.93 12.13
CA VAL A 93 -2.10 11.40 10.76
C VAL A 93 -3.38 10.61 10.54
N ASN A 94 -4.11 10.94 9.48
CA ASN A 94 -5.37 10.28 9.14
C ASN A 94 -5.26 9.55 7.81
N GLN A 95 -5.88 8.39 7.71
CA GLN A 95 -6.10 7.79 6.39
C GLN A 95 -7.09 8.67 5.63
N ALA A 96 -6.80 8.97 4.36
CA ALA A 96 -7.57 9.89 3.54
C ALA A 96 -8.92 9.29 3.07
N TRP A 97 -9.81 8.96 4.00
CA TRP A 97 -11.13 8.44 3.68
C TRP A 97 -11.96 9.50 2.94
N GLY A 98 -12.41 9.19 1.73
CA GLY A 98 -13.26 10.07 0.93
C GLY A 98 -12.52 11.15 0.14
N ILE A 99 -11.18 11.15 0.14
CA ILE A 99 -10.38 12.01 -0.74
C ILE A 99 -9.87 11.16 -1.90
N ASP A 100 -10.23 11.56 -3.12
CA ASP A 100 -9.65 10.97 -4.31
C ASP A 100 -8.24 11.55 -4.53
N TYR A 101 -7.25 10.65 -4.53
CA TYR A 101 -5.84 10.98 -4.69
C TYR A 101 -5.57 11.76 -5.98
N PHE A 102 -6.23 11.38 -7.08
CA PHE A 102 -6.01 12.03 -8.38
C PHE A 102 -6.77 13.35 -8.54
N SER A 103 -7.64 13.70 -7.58
CA SER A 103 -8.30 15.02 -7.51
C SER A 103 -7.49 16.08 -6.76
N LEU A 104 -6.32 15.71 -6.24
CA LEU A 104 -5.45 16.61 -5.51
C LEU A 104 -4.66 17.52 -6.45
N GLU A 105 -4.36 18.73 -5.97
CA GLU A 105 -3.49 19.69 -6.66
C GLU A 105 -2.22 19.93 -5.85
N LYS A 106 -1.09 20.14 -6.55
CA LYS A 106 0.15 20.51 -5.89
C LYS A 106 0.06 21.94 -5.37
N VAL A 107 0.44 22.15 -4.11
CA VAL A 107 0.61 23.51 -3.58
C VAL A 107 1.98 24.01 -4.02
N VAL A 108 2.01 24.99 -4.91
CA VAL A 108 3.23 25.71 -5.28
C VAL A 108 3.39 26.88 -4.31
N GLU A 109 4.58 27.03 -3.72
CA GLU A 109 4.94 28.14 -2.83
C GLU A 109 5.10 29.46 -3.59
#